data_AF-A0A3C1MV69-F1
#
_entry.id   AF-A0A3C1MV69-F1
#
_cell.length_a   1.000
_cell.length_b   1.000
_cell.length_c   1.000
_cell.angle_alpha   90.00
_cell.angle_beta   90.00
_cell.angle_gamma   90.00
#
_symmetry.space_group_name_H-M   'P 1'
#
loop_
_entity.id
_entity.type
_entity.pdbx_description
1 polymer ?
#
loop_
_entity_poly.entity_id
_entity_poly.type
_entity_poly.pdbx_seq_one_letter_code
_entity_poly.pdbx_strand_id
1 'polypeptide(L)' 'LNLADLARMAEKSASNLLAAIEHSKHTTLARFIYALGIRNVGEQTAKDLARYFANLDALMGA' A
#
# COMPACT_ATOMS: atom_id res chain seq x y z
N LEU A 1 -6.34 -12.05 20.16
CA LEU A 1 -6.77 -10.68 19.86
C LEU A 1 -7.58 -10.73 18.58
N ASN A 2 -8.91 -10.68 18.67
CA ASN A 2 -9.78 -10.62 17.51
C ASN A 2 -9.99 -9.14 17.15
N LEU A 3 -10.01 -8.81 15.84
CA LEU A 3 -10.31 -7.45 15.38
C LEU A 3 -11.72 -7.02 15.83
N ALA A 4 -12.64 -7.96 16.01
CA ALA A 4 -13.98 -7.72 16.51
C ALA A 4 -14.03 -7.17 17.96
N ASP A 5 -12.94 -7.36 18.73
CA ASP A 5 -12.86 -6.95 20.14
C ASP A 5 -12.50 -5.46 20.29
N LEU A 6 -12.11 -4.78 19.20
CA LEU A 6 -11.75 -3.36 19.21
C LEU A 6 -13.00 -2.47 19.29
N ALA A 7 -12.90 -1.38 20.05
CA ALA A 7 -13.97 -0.39 20.16
C ALA A 7 -14.37 0.13 18.76
N ARG A 8 -15.68 0.11 18.47
CA ARG A 8 -16.28 0.46 17.16
C ARG A 8 -15.99 -0.52 16.01
N MET A 9 -15.45 -1.71 16.29
CA MET A 9 -15.05 -2.69 15.28
C MET A 9 -15.93 -3.94 15.32
N ALA A 10 -17.25 -3.80 15.16
CA ALA A 10 -18.15 -4.95 15.08
C ALA A 10 -17.76 -5.92 13.94
N GLU A 11 -18.22 -7.17 14.00
CA GLU A 11 -17.88 -8.26 13.06
C GLU A 11 -17.86 -7.84 11.58
N LYS A 12 -18.88 -7.10 11.13
CA LYS A 12 -18.95 -6.59 9.74
C LYS A 12 -17.82 -5.60 9.41
N SER A 13 -17.48 -4.70 10.33
CA SER A 13 -16.38 -3.74 10.16
C SER A 13 -15.03 -4.45 10.11
N ALA A 14 -14.83 -5.43 11.01
CA ALA A 14 -13.62 -6.25 11.02
C ALA A 14 -13.44 -7.05 9.71
N SER A 15 -14.52 -7.68 9.22
CA SER A 15 -14.51 -8.38 7.94
C SER A 15 -14.22 -7.45 6.76
N ASN A 16 -14.82 -6.25 6.75
CA ASN A 16 -14.57 -5.26 5.69
C ASN A 16 -13.12 -4.79 5.69
N LEU A 17 -12.53 -4.57 6.87
CA LEU A 17 -11.14 -4.16 7.00
C LEU A 17 -10.19 -5.25 6.49
N LEU A 18 -10.41 -6.51 6.86
CA LEU A 18 -9.63 -7.65 6.37
C LEU A 18 -9.70 -7.76 4.84
N ALA A 19 -10.91 -7.66 4.28
CA ALA A 19 -11.10 -7.66 2.83
C ALA A 19 -10.39 -6.49 2.13
N ALA A 20 -10.44 -5.29 2.71
CA ALA A 20 -9.77 -4.11 2.16
C ALA A 20 -8.23 -4.26 2.19
N ILE A 21 -7.68 -4.82 3.27
CA ILE A 21 -6.23 -5.11 3.37
C ILE A 21 -5.83 -6.13 2.31
N GLU A 22 -6.59 -7.22 2.16
CA GLU A 22 -6.29 -8.23 1.14
C GLU A 22 -6.32 -7.63 -0.27
N HIS A 23 -7.33 -6.82 -0.57
CA HIS A 23 -7.43 -6.12 -1.84
C HIS A 23 -6.25 -5.17 -2.07
N SER A 24 -5.78 -4.48 -1.03
CA SER A 24 -4.70 -3.50 -1.13
C SER A 24 -3.35 -4.09 -1.55
N LYS A 25 -3.13 -5.39 -1.36
CA LYS A 25 -1.91 -6.10 -1.81
C LYS A 25 -1.73 -6.02 -3.32
N HIS A 26 -2.81 -5.92 -4.07
CA HIS A 26 -2.78 -5.78 -5.52
C HIS A 26 -2.88 -4.30 -5.89
N THR A 27 -1.72 -3.69 -6.12
CA THR A 27 -1.60 -2.28 -6.47
C THR A 27 -0.56 -2.07 -7.58
N THR A 28 -0.40 -0.83 -8.04
CA THR A 28 0.63 -0.47 -9.03
C THR A 28 1.93 -0.09 -8.32
N LEU A 29 3.07 -0.26 -8.99
CA LEU A 29 4.38 0.12 -8.44
C LEU A 29 4.43 1.58 -7.99
N ALA A 30 3.84 2.51 -8.77
CA ALA A 30 3.76 3.92 -8.41
C ALA A 30 2.99 4.15 -7.10
N ARG A 31 1.84 3.50 -6.91
CA ARG A 31 1.06 3.60 -5.68
C ARG A 31 1.79 2.96 -4.49
N PHE A 32 2.49 1.86 -4.72
CA PHE A 32 3.32 1.22 -3.70
C PHE A 32 4.43 2.15 -3.23
N ILE A 33 5.23 2.70 -4.14
CA ILE A 33 6.31 3.66 -3.82
C ILE A 33 5.78 4.87 -3.05
N TYR A 34 4.65 5.44 -3.49
CA TYR A 34 4.04 6.56 -2.81
C TYR A 34 3.58 6.21 -1.37
N ALA A 35 3.01 5.02 -1.18
CA ALA A 35 2.54 4.56 0.13
C ALA A 35 3.67 4.31 1.14
N LEU A 36 4.92 4.14 0.70
CA LEU A 36 6.08 3.99 1.60
C LEU A 36 6.44 5.28 2.35
N GLY A 37 5.90 6.44 1.93
CA GLY A 37 6.14 7.71 2.63
C GLY A 37 7.59 8.20 2.56
N ILE A 38 8.29 7.89 1.45
CA ILE A 38 9.68 8.31 1.25
C ILE A 38 9.75 9.83 1.21
N ARG A 39 10.69 10.42 1.97
CA ARG A 39 10.87 11.88 2.03
C ARG A 39 11.08 12.46 0.63
N ASN A 40 10.33 13.51 0.32
CA ASN A 40 10.32 14.21 -0.98
C ASN A 40 9.80 13.40 -2.18
N VAL A 41 9.24 12.20 -1.97
CA VAL A 41 8.62 11.42 -3.04
C VAL A 41 7.11 11.60 -3.00
N GLY A 42 6.62 12.54 -3.79
CA GLY A 42 5.18 12.73 -4.03
C GLY A 42 4.63 11.77 -5.09
N GLU A 43 3.33 11.89 -5.38
CA GLU A 43 2.66 11.03 -6.37
C GLU A 43 3.33 11.08 -7.75
N GLN A 44 3.73 12.28 -8.20
CA GLN A 44 4.40 12.45 -9.49
C GLN A 44 5.76 11.76 -9.52
N THR A 45 6.60 12.00 -8.50
CA THR A 45 7.92 11.36 -8.37
C THR A 45 7.79 9.84 -8.31
N ALA A 46 6.79 9.32 -7.59
CA ALA A 46 6.54 7.88 -7.53
C ALA A 46 6.16 7.28 -8.90
N LYS A 47 5.38 8.00 -9.71
CA LYS A 47 5.09 7.60 -11.11
C LYS A 47 6.35 7.63 -11.98
N ASP A 48 7.20 8.62 -11.80
CA ASP A 48 8.45 8.75 -12.56
C ASP A 48 9.41 7.59 -12.24
N LEU A 49 9.59 7.27 -10.95
CA LEU A 49 10.38 6.13 -10.48
C LEU A 49 9.82 4.81 -11.00
N ALA A 50 8.50 4.61 -10.92
CA ALA A 50 7.88 3.39 -11.42
C ALA A 50 8.06 3.20 -12.93
N ARG A 51 8.00 4.29 -13.71
CA ARG A 51 8.24 4.26 -15.15
C ARG A 51 9.70 3.98 -15.49
N TYR A 52 10.63 4.53 -14.71
CA TYR A 52 12.06 4.37 -14.96
C TYR A 52 12.57 2.96 -14.61
N PHE A 53 12.19 2.43 -13.44
CA PHE A 53 12.69 1.14 -12.95
C PHE A 53 11.85 -0.08 -13.36
N ALA A 54 10.61 0.12 -13.81
CA ALA A 54 9.64 -0.89 -14.25
C ALA A 54 9.18 -1.92 -13.19
N ASN A 55 10.03 -2.32 -12.24
CA ASN A 55 9.70 -3.23 -11.14
C ASN A 55 10.41 -2.84 -9.84
N LEU A 56 10.00 -3.46 -8.73
CA LEU A 56 10.51 -3.17 -7.40
C LEU A 56 11.98 -3.60 -7.21
N ASP A 57 12.36 -4.74 -7.77
CA ASP A 57 13.74 -5.27 -7.62
C ASP A 57 14.76 -4.32 -8.27
N ALA A 58 14.45 -3.81 -9.47
CA ALA A 58 15.27 -2.84 -10.17
C ALA A 58 15.39 -1.51 -9.41
N LEU A 59 14.32 -1.08 -8.73
CA LEU A 59 14.35 0.10 -7.86
C LEU A 59 15.22 -0.13 -6.62
N MET A 60 15.15 -1.31 -6.00
CA MET A 60 15.89 -1.64 -4.78
C MET A 60 17.39 -1.87 -5.00
N GLY A 61 17.79 -2.28 -6.20
CA GLY A 61 19.19 -2.50 -6.56
C GLY A 61 19.96 -1.26 -7.03
N ALA A 62 19.29 -0.12 -7.16
CA ALA A 62 19.87 1.16 -7.58
C ALA A 62 20.44 1.95 -6.40
#